data_AF-A0A7K0PWG5-F1
#
_entry.id   AF-A0A7K0PWG5-F1
#
_cell.length_a   1.000
_cell.length_b   1.000
_cell.length_c   1.000
_cell.angle_alpha   90.00
_cell.angle_beta   90.00
_cell.angle_gamma   90.00
#
_symmetry.space_group_name_H-M   'P 1'
#
loop_
_entity.id
_entity.type
_entity.pdbx_description
1 polymer ?
#
loop_
_entity_poly.entity_id
_entity_poly.type
_entity_poly.pdbx_seq_one_letter_code
_entity_poly.pdbx_strand_id
1 'polypeptide(L)'
;MDTTAAFALEPSDEPDVTVLHLVGTDPEQLFVSRLRSSATHFAAAAGAQSAVVREAVPPARHRRSRCRVVLQWDDGAESDVTFLGPARRPVDPERGPAALTVTTSGFDAAIQQWLTEGRPESPLWLVPDEDSPAGTAVDVAAWLAT
;
A
#
# COMPACT_ATOMS: atom_id res chain seq x y z
N MET A 1 -18.04 -44.01 43.52
CA MET A 1 -19.21 -43.52 42.77
C MET A 1 -19.40 -42.06 43.05
N ASP A 2 -18.98 -41.13 42.21
CA ASP A 2 -17.67 -40.91 41.61
C ASP A 2 -17.58 -39.38 41.43
N THR A 3 -16.41 -38.83 41.70
CA THR A 3 -16.13 -37.39 41.69
C THR A 3 -16.16 -36.87 40.25
N THR A 4 -17.13 -36.03 39.89
CA THR A 4 -17.05 -35.24 38.66
C THR A 4 -16.22 -33.99 38.94
N ALA A 5 -14.93 -34.07 38.62
CA ALA A 5 -14.06 -32.92 38.47
C ALA A 5 -14.49 -32.16 37.20
N ALA A 6 -15.06 -30.97 37.37
CA ALA A 6 -15.19 -30.01 36.29
C ALA A 6 -13.79 -29.44 36.02
N PHE A 7 -13.17 -29.88 34.93
CA PHE A 7 -11.96 -29.26 34.39
C PHE A 7 -12.31 -27.82 33.99
N ALA A 8 -11.94 -26.86 34.85
CA ALA A 8 -11.83 -25.48 34.48
C ALA A 8 -10.70 -25.36 33.45
N LEU A 9 -11.07 -25.27 32.18
CA LEU A 9 -10.17 -24.74 31.15
C LEU A 9 -10.02 -23.25 31.43
N GLU A 10 -8.94 -22.87 32.11
CA GLU A 10 -8.48 -21.49 32.12
C GLU A 10 -8.20 -21.08 30.66
N PRO A 11 -8.82 -20.00 30.13
CA PRO A 11 -8.41 -19.48 28.85
C PRO A 11 -7.00 -18.90 29.01
N SER A 12 -6.03 -19.52 28.35
CA SER A 12 -4.65 -19.06 28.28
C SER A 12 -4.58 -17.58 27.95
N ASP A 13 -3.94 -16.87 28.87
CA ASP A 13 -3.41 -15.53 28.75
C ASP A 13 -2.25 -15.52 27.72
N GLU A 14 -2.31 -14.55 26.80
CA GLU A 14 -1.22 -13.99 25.95
C GLU A 14 -0.99 -14.54 24.51
N PRO A 15 -0.74 -13.68 23.48
CA PRO A 15 -0.96 -12.23 23.41
C PRO A 15 -1.84 -11.79 22.21
N ASP A 16 -2.87 -11.00 22.50
CA ASP A 16 -3.64 -10.16 21.55
C ASP A 16 -2.84 -8.90 21.13
N VAL A 17 -1.52 -8.96 21.12
CA VAL A 17 -0.67 -7.76 20.93
C VAL A 17 -0.54 -7.39 19.44
N THR A 18 -0.78 -8.33 18.52
CA THR A 18 -0.68 -8.07 17.07
C THR A 18 -1.96 -7.48 16.47
N VAL A 19 -3.14 -7.80 17.02
CA VAL A 19 -4.43 -7.40 16.45
C VAL A 19 -4.73 -5.93 16.78
N LEU A 20 -4.37 -5.46 17.97
CA LEU A 20 -4.57 -4.06 18.40
C LEU A 20 -3.73 -3.03 17.63
N HIS A 21 -2.59 -3.41 17.03
CA HIS A 21 -1.76 -2.45 16.29
C HIS A 21 -2.34 -2.09 14.90
N LEU A 22 -3.19 -2.97 14.35
CA LEU A 22 -3.93 -2.71 13.11
C LEU A 22 -5.19 -1.86 13.36
N VAL A 23 -5.71 -1.87 14.59
CA VAL A 23 -6.82 -1.01 15.05
C VAL A 23 -6.28 0.40 15.35
N GLY A 24 -5.83 1.11 14.30
CA GLY A 24 -5.32 2.47 14.45
C GLY A 24 -4.29 2.90 13.41
N THR A 25 -3.82 1.98 12.56
CA THR A 25 -2.93 2.39 11.47
C THR A 25 -3.74 3.09 10.38
N ASP A 26 -3.46 4.37 10.16
CA ASP A 26 -4.03 5.16 9.07
C ASP A 26 -3.79 4.42 7.73
N PRO A 27 -4.81 4.19 6.89
CA PRO A 27 -4.66 3.53 5.59
C PRO A 27 -3.56 4.15 4.71
N GLU A 28 -3.32 5.45 4.89
CA GLU A 28 -2.21 6.18 4.29
C GLU A 28 -0.84 5.62 4.71
N GLN A 29 -0.65 5.39 6.01
CA GLN A 29 0.58 4.83 6.55
C GLN A 29 0.79 3.36 6.15
N LEU A 30 -0.30 2.58 6.07
CA LEU A 30 -0.22 1.20 5.54
C LEU A 30 0.23 1.19 4.08
N PHE A 31 -0.32 2.08 3.26
CA PHE A 31 0.05 2.23 1.85
C PHE A 31 1.54 2.57 1.69
N VAL A 32 2.01 3.59 2.40
CA VAL A 32 3.42 4.02 2.38
C VAL A 32 4.33 2.90 2.87
N SER A 33 4.01 2.27 3.99
CA SER A 33 4.82 1.22 4.61
C SER A 33 4.95 0.01 3.68
N ARG A 34 3.86 -0.38 3.02
CA ARG A 34 3.85 -1.51 2.09
C ARG A 34 4.58 -1.21 0.78
N LEU A 35 4.47 0.00 0.24
CA LEU A 35 5.32 0.40 -0.89
C LEU A 35 6.81 0.34 -0.52
N ARG A 36 7.18 0.86 0.66
CA ARG A 36 8.56 0.81 1.16
C ARG A 36 9.05 -0.63 1.33
N SER A 37 8.25 -1.53 1.89
CA SER A 37 8.65 -2.94 2.04
C SER A 37 8.84 -3.66 0.70
N SER A 38 8.10 -3.26 -0.34
CA SER A 38 8.15 -3.90 -1.67
C SER A 38 9.17 -3.27 -2.61
N ALA A 39 9.92 -2.25 -2.18
CA ALA A 39 10.85 -1.51 -3.03
C ALA A 39 11.84 -2.40 -3.79
N THR A 40 12.52 -3.31 -3.10
CA THR A 40 13.47 -4.25 -3.74
C THR A 40 12.81 -5.11 -4.80
N HIS A 41 11.55 -5.50 -4.61
CA HIS A 41 10.79 -6.27 -5.60
C HIS A 41 10.43 -5.41 -6.82
N PHE A 42 10.12 -4.12 -6.64
CA PHE A 42 9.91 -3.20 -7.75
C PHE A 42 11.18 -2.99 -8.58
N ALA A 43 12.34 -2.89 -7.93
CA ALA A 43 13.61 -2.80 -8.64
C ALA A 43 13.81 -4.01 -9.55
N ALA A 44 13.67 -5.21 -8.98
CA ALA A 44 13.79 -6.47 -9.73
C ALA A 44 12.78 -6.56 -10.90
N ALA A 45 11.52 -6.22 -10.64
CA ALA A 45 10.46 -6.25 -11.66
C ALA A 45 10.72 -5.26 -12.81
N ALA A 46 11.27 -4.09 -12.53
CA ALA A 46 11.61 -3.09 -13.53
C ALA A 46 12.97 -3.35 -14.23
N GLY A 47 13.71 -4.38 -13.82
CA GLY A 47 15.10 -4.57 -14.25
C GLY A 47 16.04 -3.44 -13.80
N ALA A 48 15.67 -2.72 -12.73
CA ALA A 48 16.45 -1.64 -12.15
C ALA A 48 17.43 -2.19 -11.10
N GLN A 49 18.55 -1.49 -10.92
CA GLN A 49 19.54 -1.80 -9.88
C GLN A 49 18.97 -1.57 -8.48
N SER A 50 18.20 -0.49 -8.32
CA SER A 50 17.55 -0.18 -7.05
C SER A 50 16.22 0.53 -7.25
N ALA A 51 15.40 0.51 -6.20
CA ALA A 51 14.18 1.30 -6.12
C ALA A 51 14.07 1.92 -4.73
N VAL A 52 13.71 3.19 -4.66
CA VAL A 52 13.53 3.93 -3.41
C VAL A 52 12.15 4.58 -3.40
N VAL A 53 11.39 4.32 -2.33
CA VAL A 53 10.09 4.96 -2.12
C VAL A 53 10.28 6.24 -1.31
N ARG A 54 10.13 7.38 -1.98
CA ARG A 54 10.13 8.71 -1.38
C ARG A 54 8.70 9.14 -1.14
N GLU A 55 8.40 9.57 0.07
CA GLU A 55 7.10 10.18 0.35
C GLU A 55 7.08 11.57 -0.26
N ALA A 56 6.12 11.81 -1.14
CA ALA A 56 5.98 13.08 -1.82
C ALA A 56 4.95 13.92 -1.05
N VAL A 57 5.43 14.61 -0.01
CA VAL A 57 4.68 15.51 0.88
C VAL A 57 3.65 14.77 1.76
N PRO A 58 3.69 14.92 3.10
CA PRO A 58 2.61 14.45 3.95
C PRO A 58 1.31 15.08 3.45
N PRO A 59 0.24 14.30 3.21
CA PRO A 59 -0.99 14.87 2.69
C PRO A 59 -1.43 16.03 3.58
N ALA A 60 -1.68 17.20 2.98
CA ALA A 60 -2.59 18.15 3.61
C ALA A 60 -3.83 17.35 4.03
N ARG A 61 -4.49 17.67 5.16
CA ARG A 61 -5.55 16.85 5.79
C ARG A 61 -6.71 16.40 4.87
N HIS A 62 -6.74 16.86 3.61
CA HIS A 62 -7.73 16.62 2.57
C HIS A 62 -7.16 16.01 1.27
N ARG A 63 -5.83 15.82 1.16
CA ARG A 63 -5.15 15.19 0.00
C ARG A 63 -4.87 13.72 0.31
N ARG A 64 -4.81 12.87 -0.72
CA ARG A 64 -4.50 11.43 -0.59
C ARG A 64 -3.02 11.24 -0.30
N SER A 65 -2.64 10.10 0.28
CA SER A 65 -1.23 9.70 0.35
C SER A 65 -0.58 9.69 -1.02
N ARG A 66 0.64 10.22 -1.12
CA ARG A 66 1.42 10.24 -2.36
C ARG A 66 2.81 9.65 -2.12
N CYS A 67 3.15 8.64 -2.91
CA CYS A 67 4.45 7.98 -2.84
C CYS A 67 5.11 8.00 -4.22
N ARG A 68 6.34 8.50 -4.28
CA ARG A 68 7.19 8.45 -5.47
C ARG A 68 8.12 7.26 -5.37
N VAL A 69 8.02 6.31 -6.29
CA VAL A 69 8.99 5.24 -6.45
C VAL A 69 10.02 5.71 -7.47
N VAL A 70 11.28 5.83 -7.04
CA VAL A 70 12.41 6.18 -7.90
C VAL A 70 13.17 4.90 -8.22
N LEU A 71 13.16 4.50 -9.49
CA LEU A 71 13.92 3.40 -10.04
C LEU A 71 15.25 3.93 -10.56
N GLN A 72 16.34 3.23 -10.28
CA GLN A 72 17.69 3.60 -10.72
C GLN A 72 18.37 2.41 -11.41
N TRP A 73 18.96 2.62 -12.58
CA TRP A 73 19.69 1.61 -13.35
C TRP A 73 21.20 1.83 -13.24
N ASP A 74 21.99 0.79 -13.58
CA ASP A 74 23.46 0.80 -13.47
C ASP A 74 24.14 1.86 -14.36
N ASP A 75 23.45 2.32 -15.41
CA ASP A 75 23.92 3.40 -16.30
C ASP A 75 23.69 4.80 -15.71
N GLY A 76 23.12 4.88 -14.51
CA GLY A 76 22.75 6.12 -13.83
C GLY A 76 21.44 6.72 -14.30
N ALA A 77 20.69 6.05 -15.18
CA ALA A 77 19.34 6.48 -15.53
C ALA A 77 18.44 6.38 -14.30
N GLU A 78 17.59 7.39 -14.12
CA GLU A 78 16.53 7.37 -13.11
C GLU A 78 15.17 7.49 -13.78
N SER A 79 14.18 6.81 -13.21
CA SER A 79 12.79 6.97 -13.61
C SER A 79 11.93 6.95 -12.37
N ASP A 80 11.07 7.95 -12.26
CA ASP A 80 10.15 8.02 -11.15
C ASP A 80 8.70 7.82 -11.55
N VAL A 81 7.98 7.17 -10.66
CA VAL A 81 6.54 6.92 -10.78
C VAL A 81 5.88 7.36 -9.49
N THR A 82 4.90 8.26 -9.62
CA THR A 82 4.09 8.73 -8.49
C THR A 82 2.83 7.88 -8.37
N PHE A 83 2.60 7.33 -7.18
CA PHE A 83 1.40 6.59 -6.84
C PHE A 83 0.56 7.36 -5.83
N LEU A 84 -0.74 7.45 -6.10
CA LEU A 84 -1.74 7.97 -5.18
C LEU A 84 -2.39 6.80 -4.43
N GLY A 85 -2.29 6.85 -3.11
CA GLY A 85 -2.99 5.94 -2.23
C GLY A 85 -4.50 6.17 -2.25
N PRO A 86 -5.28 5.28 -1.61
CA PRO A 86 -6.72 5.39 -1.56
C PRO A 86 -7.15 6.74 -0.95
N ALA A 87 -8.23 7.31 -1.48
CA ALA A 87 -8.84 8.50 -0.89
C ALA A 87 -9.32 8.17 0.53
N ARG A 88 -9.19 9.11 1.47
CA ARG A 88 -9.91 9.03 2.75
C ARG A 88 -11.41 9.03 2.44
N ARG A 89 -12.01 7.85 2.37
CA ARG A 89 -13.47 7.74 2.47
C ARG A 89 -13.81 7.92 3.95
N PRO A 90 -14.85 8.69 4.31
CA PRO A 90 -15.42 8.59 5.65
C PRO A 90 -15.65 7.10 5.91
N VAL A 91 -15.05 6.58 6.97
CA VAL A 91 -15.23 5.18 7.34
C VAL A 91 -16.73 4.99 7.51
N ASP A 92 -17.35 4.26 6.60
CA ASP A 92 -18.72 3.83 6.76
C ASP A 92 -18.69 2.85 7.95
N PRO A 93 -19.29 3.22 9.10
CA PRO A 93 -19.16 2.44 10.33
C PRO A 93 -19.67 1.00 10.17
N GLU A 94 -20.49 0.72 9.15
CA GLU A 94 -21.00 -0.62 8.85
C GLU A 94 -20.05 -1.46 7.97
N ARG A 95 -19.13 -0.83 7.22
CA ARG A 95 -18.19 -1.55 6.32
C ARG A 95 -16.81 -1.78 6.93
N GLY A 96 -16.52 -1.18 8.08
CA GLY A 96 -15.34 -1.46 8.90
C GLY A 96 -13.98 -1.29 8.20
N PRO A 97 -12.87 -1.54 8.92
CA PRO A 97 -11.51 -1.44 8.40
C PRO A 97 -11.19 -2.49 7.30
N ALA A 98 -11.99 -3.55 7.19
CA ALA A 98 -11.80 -4.63 6.23
C ALA A 98 -11.91 -4.16 4.76
N ALA A 99 -12.77 -3.18 4.45
CA ALA A 99 -12.88 -2.62 3.10
C ALA A 99 -11.60 -1.87 2.67
N LEU A 100 -10.87 -1.26 3.62
CA LEU A 100 -9.58 -0.63 3.38
C LEU A 100 -8.45 -1.67 3.28
N THR A 101 -8.50 -2.76 4.05
CA THR A 101 -7.57 -3.88 3.94
C THR A 101 -7.71 -4.61 2.60
N VAL A 102 -8.94 -4.81 2.11
CA VAL A 102 -9.22 -5.46 0.81
C VAL A 102 -8.75 -4.58 -0.36
N THR A 103 -8.92 -3.26 -0.27
CA THR A 103 -8.44 -2.34 -1.32
C THR A 103 -6.92 -2.16 -1.30
N THR A 104 -6.25 -2.46 -0.18
CA THR A 104 -4.79 -2.41 -0.06
C THR A 104 -4.11 -3.77 -0.23
N SER A 105 -4.86 -4.88 -0.24
CA SER A 105 -4.31 -6.21 -0.49
C SER A 105 -4.07 -6.43 -1.99
N GLY A 106 -2.80 -6.42 -2.41
CA GLY A 106 -2.38 -6.89 -3.74
C GLY A 106 -1.89 -5.81 -4.70
N PHE A 107 -1.96 -4.52 -4.36
CA PHE A 107 -1.43 -3.46 -5.24
C PHE A 107 0.08 -3.61 -5.48
N ASP A 108 0.83 -4.13 -4.52
CA ASP A 108 2.26 -4.35 -4.64
C ASP A 108 2.59 -5.43 -5.69
N ALA A 109 1.78 -6.49 -5.75
CA ALA A 109 1.89 -7.50 -6.80
C ALA A 109 1.46 -6.91 -8.17
N ALA A 110 0.40 -6.11 -8.20
CA ALA A 110 -0.04 -5.43 -9.43
C ALA A 110 1.04 -4.47 -9.96
N ILE A 111 1.66 -3.66 -9.09
CA ILE A 111 2.78 -2.77 -9.43
C ILE A 111 3.96 -3.58 -9.98
N GLN A 112 4.34 -4.69 -9.34
CA GLN A 112 5.41 -5.56 -9.85
C GLN A 112 5.10 -6.09 -11.26
N GLN A 113 3.88 -6.59 -11.48
CA GLN A 113 3.47 -7.08 -12.79
C GLN A 113 3.53 -5.96 -13.85
N TRP A 114 2.96 -4.79 -13.53
CA TRP A 114 2.98 -3.62 -14.41
C TRP A 114 4.38 -3.12 -14.74
N LEU A 115 5.30 -3.13 -13.75
CA LEU A 115 6.72 -2.82 -13.97
C LEU A 115 7.38 -3.84 -14.90
N THR A 116 7.07 -5.12 -14.72
CA THR A 116 7.57 -6.22 -15.57
C THR A 116 7.10 -6.08 -17.01
N GLU A 117 5.88 -5.59 -17.23
CA GLU A 117 5.29 -5.33 -18.55
C GLU A 117 5.83 -4.05 -19.22
N GLY A 118 6.75 -3.33 -18.58
CA GLY A 118 7.33 -2.11 -19.13
C GLY A 118 6.46 -0.87 -18.92
N ARG A 119 5.56 -0.90 -17.94
CA ARG A 119 4.73 0.24 -17.52
C ARG A 119 3.77 0.76 -18.61
N PRO A 120 2.88 -0.08 -19.14
CA PRO A 120 1.88 0.39 -20.10
C PRO A 120 1.06 1.53 -19.51
N GLU A 121 0.91 2.62 -20.25
CA GLU A 121 0.10 3.78 -19.85
C GLU A 121 -1.39 3.51 -20.09
N SER A 122 -2.24 3.89 -19.14
CA SER A 122 -3.69 3.83 -19.30
C SER A 122 -4.39 5.07 -18.75
N PRO A 123 -5.24 5.74 -19.53
CA PRO A 123 -5.97 6.91 -19.07
C PRO A 123 -7.04 6.57 -18.02
N LEU A 124 -7.32 5.29 -17.76
CA LEU A 124 -8.33 4.87 -16.77
C LEU A 124 -7.89 5.10 -15.32
N TRP A 125 -6.58 5.12 -15.08
CA TRP A 125 -6.01 5.24 -13.74
C TRP A 125 -4.78 6.15 -13.68
N LEU A 126 -4.28 6.63 -14.82
CA LEU A 126 -3.29 7.69 -14.88
C LEU A 126 -3.99 9.06 -14.79
N VAL A 127 -3.71 9.81 -13.73
CA VAL A 127 -4.32 11.12 -13.48
C VAL A 127 -3.28 12.24 -13.56
N PRO A 128 -3.65 13.45 -14.00
CA PRO A 128 -2.78 14.62 -13.89
C PRO A 128 -2.43 14.90 -12.42
N ASP A 129 -1.15 15.12 -12.14
CA ASP A 129 -0.65 15.48 -10.81
C ASP A 129 0.49 16.49 -10.96
N GLU A 130 0.21 17.76 -10.63
CA GLU A 130 1.15 18.88 -10.75
C GLU A 130 2.36 18.79 -9.81
N ASP A 131 2.23 18.00 -8.73
CA ASP A 131 3.31 17.81 -7.76
C ASP A 131 4.19 16.59 -8.12
N SER A 132 3.78 15.80 -9.12
CA SER A 132 4.57 14.71 -9.68
C SER A 132 5.58 15.26 -10.70
N PRO A 133 6.86 14.84 -10.64
CA PRO A 133 7.85 15.27 -11.65
C PRO A 133 7.46 14.89 -13.08
N ALA A 134 6.72 13.79 -13.25
CA ALA A 134 6.19 13.34 -14.55
C ALA A 134 4.91 14.08 -14.97
N GLY A 135 4.36 14.97 -14.14
CA GLY A 135 3.07 15.64 -14.35
C GLY A 135 1.85 14.73 -14.23
N THR A 136 2.06 13.44 -13.96
CA THR A 136 1.02 12.41 -13.80
C THR A 136 1.30 11.51 -12.60
N ALA A 137 0.24 10.90 -12.08
CA ALA A 137 0.31 9.89 -11.03
C ALA A 137 -0.64 8.73 -11.31
N VAL A 138 -0.31 7.55 -10.80
CA VAL A 138 -1.14 6.35 -10.84
C VAL A 138 -2.10 6.36 -9.65
N ASP A 139 -3.40 6.47 -9.89
CA ASP A 139 -4.44 6.26 -8.88
C ASP A 139 -4.62 4.76 -8.66
N VAL A 140 -4.02 4.25 -7.57
CA VAL A 140 -4.01 2.81 -7.26
C VAL A 140 -5.44 2.30 -7.01
N ALA A 141 -6.31 3.13 -6.45
CA ALA A 141 -7.69 2.73 -6.20
C ALA A 141 -8.50 2.63 -7.50
N ALA A 142 -8.29 3.57 -8.44
CA ALA A 142 -8.90 3.51 -9.76
C ALA A 142 -8.37 2.32 -10.56
N TRP A 143 -7.06 2.05 -10.48
CA TRP A 143 -6.44 0.95 -11.19
C TRP A 143 -6.95 -0.42 -10.72
N LEU A 144 -7.04 -0.66 -9.41
CA LEU A 144 -7.55 -1.93 -8.89
C LEU A 144 -9.05 -2.15 -9.14
N ALA A 145 -9.77 -1.13 -9.61
CA ALA A 145 -11.18 -1.23 -9.98
C ALA A 145 -11.40 -1.54 -11.48
N THR A 146 -10.34 -1.64 -12.28
CA THR A 146 -10.40 -2.03 -13.70
C THR A 146 -10.32 -3.54 -13.90
#